data_AF-A0A7C4N0F1-F1
#
_entry.id   AF-A0A7C4N0F1-F1
#
_cell.length_a   1.000
_cell.length_b   1.000
_cell.length_c   1.000
_cell.angle_alpha   90.00
_cell.angle_beta   90.00
_cell.angle_gamma   90.00
#
_symmetry.space_group_name_H-M   'P 1'
#
loop_
_entity.id
_entity.type
_entity.pdbx_description
1 polymer ?
#
loop_
_entity_poly.entity_id
_entity_poly.type
_entity_poly.pdbx_seq_one_letter_code
_entity_poly.pdbx_strand_id
1 'polypeptide(L)'
;LVGGLSTFCGVIWGHISDRLGRSRGAALAYLVLGLSYMVYALIKSEFGFYLSAVMFGLTAWSIPTIMAAAAGDFVGPRLAPAGLGFITLFFGIGQALGPALGGYLADVSRSFTVPFLVAAGISLAGMVASLFLKKPGTAA
;
A
#
# COMPACT_ATOMS: atom_id res chain seq x y z
N LEU A 1 -2.06 -6.86 17.66
CA LEU A 1 -0.83 -7.15 16.89
C LEU A 1 -0.63 -6.15 15.74
N VAL A 2 -1.52 -6.15 14.73
CA VAL A 2 -1.39 -5.29 13.53
C VAL A 2 -1.22 -3.81 13.87
N GLY A 3 -2.08 -3.24 14.72
CA GLY A 3 -1.99 -1.83 15.10
C GLY A 3 -0.65 -1.43 15.74
N GLY A 4 -0.07 -2.31 16.56
CA GLY A 4 1.25 -2.06 17.18
C GLY A 4 2.40 -2.09 16.17
N LEU A 5 2.35 -3.01 15.20
CA LEU A 5 3.35 -3.08 14.13
C LEU A 5 3.26 -1.88 13.17
N SER A 6 2.04 -1.41 12.91
CA SER A 6 1.78 -0.29 12.00
C SER A 6 2.34 1.04 12.48
N THR A 7 2.51 1.24 13.79
CA THR A 7 3.12 2.46 14.34
C THR A 7 4.51 2.73 13.78
N PHE A 8 5.31 1.68 13.55
CA PHE A 8 6.69 1.80 13.07
C PHE A 8 6.80 1.82 11.54
N CYS A 9 5.74 1.45 10.81
CA CYS A 9 5.87 1.25 9.37
C CYS A 9 6.17 2.55 8.62
N GLY A 10 5.62 3.69 9.04
CA GLY A 10 5.89 4.99 8.42
C GLY A 10 7.38 5.35 8.51
N VAL A 11 8.01 5.13 9.66
CA VAL A 11 9.45 5.41 9.84
C VAL A 11 10.30 4.47 8.97
N ILE A 12 10.00 3.17 9.01
CA ILE A 12 10.75 2.15 8.26
C ILE A 12 10.65 2.41 6.75
N TRP A 13 9.43 2.52 6.24
CA TRP A 13 9.19 2.65 4.80
C TRP A 13 9.47 4.04 4.26
N GLY A 14 9.31 5.09 5.09
CA GLY A 14 9.81 6.42 4.80
C GLY A 14 11.31 6.38 4.53
N HIS A 15 12.09 5.84 5.47
CA HIS A 15 13.55 5.72 5.34
C HIS A 15 13.98 4.88 4.13
N ILE A 16 13.34 3.73 3.92
CA ILE A 16 13.61 2.88 2.74
C ILE A 16 13.34 3.65 1.45
N SER A 17 12.23 4.38 1.38
CA SER A 17 11.88 5.15 0.19
C SER A 17 12.78 6.36 -0.05
N ASP A 18 13.30 6.99 1.00
CA ASP A 18 14.28 8.07 0.89
C ASP A 18 15.58 7.55 0.25
N ARG A 19 16.03 6.34 0.63
CA ARG A 19 17.29 5.76 0.12
C ARG A 19 17.16 5.12 -1.25
N LEU A 20 16.08 4.39 -1.52
CA LEU A 20 15.86 3.69 -2.79
C LEU A 20 15.24 4.62 -3.85
N GLY A 21 14.70 5.77 -3.43
CA GLY A 21 13.86 6.65 -4.23
C GLY A 21 12.38 6.30 -4.10
N ARG A 22 11.51 7.32 -4.16
CA ARG A 22 10.05 7.21 -3.95
C ARG A 22 9.40 6.11 -4.81
N SER A 23 9.76 6.06 -6.09
CA SER A 23 9.28 5.06 -7.05
C SER A 23 9.54 3.62 -6.58
N ARG A 24 10.81 3.29 -6.29
CA ARG A 24 11.23 1.93 -5.89
C ARG A 24 10.77 1.59 -4.46
N GLY A 25 10.77 2.57 -3.56
CA GLY A 25 10.25 2.39 -2.21
C GLY A 25 8.77 2.04 -2.20
N ALA A 26 7.94 2.76 -2.96
CA ALA A 26 6.52 2.47 -3.11
C ALA A 26 6.29 1.11 -3.79
N ALA A 27 7.07 0.78 -4.83
CA ALA A 27 6.99 -0.52 -5.50
C ALA A 27 7.28 -1.68 -4.52
N LEU A 28 8.33 -1.57 -3.70
CA LEU A 28 8.67 -2.59 -2.70
C LEU A 28 7.58 -2.72 -1.62
N ALA A 29 7.00 -1.61 -1.18
CA ALA A 29 5.88 -1.61 -0.23
C ALA A 29 4.65 -2.33 -0.81
N TYR A 30 4.27 -2.02 -2.04
CA TYR A 30 3.18 -2.69 -2.74
C TYR A 30 3.46 -4.18 -2.96
N LEU A 31 4.71 -4.56 -3.23
CA LEU A 31 5.11 -5.97 -3.33
C LEU A 31 4.85 -6.70 -2.00
N VAL A 32 5.30 -6.15 -0.87
CA VAL A 32 5.12 -6.78 0.44
C VAL A 32 3.64 -6.86 0.82
N LEU A 33 2.83 -5.82 0.50
CA LEU A 33 1.37 -5.88 0.66
C LEU A 33 0.75 -6.98 -0.20
N GLY A 34 1.10 -7.05 -1.48
CA GLY A 34 0.63 -8.11 -2.38
C GLY A 34 0.96 -9.51 -1.86
N LEU A 35 2.20 -9.71 -1.41
CA LEU A 35 2.63 -10.98 -0.80
C LEU A 35 1.85 -11.29 0.49
N SER A 36 1.59 -10.30 1.34
CA SER A 36 0.79 -10.51 2.55
C SER A 36 -0.61 -11.04 2.21
N TYR A 37 -1.28 -10.45 1.20
CA TYR A 37 -2.59 -10.90 0.75
C TYR A 37 -2.55 -12.29 0.10
N MET A 38 -1.51 -12.60 -0.69
CA MET A 38 -1.30 -13.93 -1.25
C MET A 38 -1.10 -14.99 -0.16
N VAL A 39 -0.30 -14.68 0.86
CA VAL A 39 -0.08 -15.58 2.01
C VAL A 39 -1.41 -15.88 2.71
N TYR A 40 -2.23 -14.86 2.97
CA TYR A 40 -3.57 -15.06 3.54
C TYR A 40 -4.46 -15.96 2.67
N ALA A 41 -4.45 -15.72 1.35
CA ALA A 41 -5.31 -16.42 0.42
C ALA A 41 -4.91 -17.90 0.22
N LEU A 42 -3.60 -18.18 0.18
CA LEU A 42 -3.04 -19.48 -0.23
C LEU A 42 -2.69 -20.37 0.96
N ILE A 43 -2.22 -19.80 2.08
CA ILE A 43 -1.78 -20.56 3.26
C ILE A 43 -2.90 -20.53 4.31
N LYS A 44 -3.84 -21.47 4.17
CA LYS A 44 -5.02 -21.60 5.06
C LYS A 44 -4.67 -22.33 6.36
N SER A 45 -3.68 -21.81 7.08
CA SER A 45 -3.28 -22.28 8.41
C SER A 45 -3.15 -21.11 9.37
N GLU A 46 -3.22 -21.39 10.67
CA GLU A 46 -3.05 -20.38 11.72
C GLU A 46 -1.74 -19.61 11.55
N PHE A 47 -0.64 -20.32 11.25
CA PHE A 47 0.65 -19.71 10.94
C PHE A 47 0.59 -18.78 9.73
N GLY A 48 -0.09 -19.19 8.64
CA GLY A 48 -0.25 -18.37 7.44
C GLY A 48 -0.99 -17.05 7.73
N PHE A 49 -2.05 -17.11 8.55
CA PHE A 49 -2.79 -15.91 8.94
C PHE A 49 -1.96 -14.96 9.80
N TYR A 50 -1.20 -15.46 10.77
CA TYR A 50 -0.29 -14.63 11.56
C TYR A 50 0.84 -14.04 10.71
N LEU A 51 1.44 -14.82 9.81
CA LEU A 51 2.48 -14.34 8.91
C LEU A 51 1.95 -13.21 8.03
N SER A 52 0.78 -13.40 7.41
CA SER A 52 0.10 -12.34 6.66
C SER A 52 -0.14 -11.10 7.52
N ALA A 53 -0.65 -11.26 8.75
CA ALA A 53 -0.95 -10.14 9.63
C ALA A 53 0.31 -9.35 10.04
N VAL A 54 1.44 -10.03 10.24
CA VAL A 54 2.73 -9.39 10.54
C VAL A 54 3.23 -8.61 9.32
N MET A 55 3.25 -9.23 8.15
CA MET A 55 3.69 -8.58 6.90
C MET A 55 2.83 -7.36 6.57
N PHE A 56 1.51 -7.52 6.66
CA PHE A 56 0.55 -6.45 6.48
C PHE A 56 0.74 -5.35 7.53
N GLY A 57 0.82 -5.70 8.81
CA GLY A 57 1.00 -4.72 9.89
C GLY A 57 2.25 -3.87 9.75
N LEU A 58 3.36 -4.47 9.29
CA LEU A 58 4.62 -3.76 9.03
C LEU A 58 4.61 -2.90 7.76
N THR A 59 3.57 -2.99 6.92
CA THR A 59 3.54 -2.33 5.60
C THR A 59 2.27 -1.53 5.34
N ALA A 60 1.20 -1.70 6.11
CA ALA A 60 -0.13 -1.13 5.83
C ALA A 60 -0.13 0.39 5.59
N TRP A 61 0.64 1.15 6.38
CA TRP A 61 0.71 2.61 6.25
C TRP A 61 1.94 3.12 5.50
N SER A 62 2.71 2.23 4.88
CA SER A 62 3.87 2.61 4.06
C SER A 62 3.50 3.51 2.89
N ILE A 63 2.47 3.16 2.13
CA ILE A 63 2.07 3.89 0.91
C ILE A 63 1.64 5.33 1.23
N PRO A 64 0.71 5.59 2.18
CA PRO A 64 0.39 6.96 2.60
C PRO A 64 1.63 7.78 3.00
N THR A 65 2.56 7.18 3.76
CA THR A 65 3.79 7.86 4.17
C THR A 65 4.66 8.23 2.98
N ILE A 66 4.92 7.28 2.06
CA ILE A 66 5.76 7.52 0.89
C ILE A 66 5.11 8.54 -0.05
N MET A 67 3.79 8.48 -0.23
CA MET A 67 3.04 9.40 -1.07
C MET A 67 2.98 10.81 -0.50
N ALA A 68 2.88 10.96 0.83
CA ALA A 68 2.95 12.27 1.48
C ALA A 68 4.32 12.92 1.26
N ALA A 69 5.40 12.15 1.39
CA ALA A 69 6.75 12.64 1.11
C ALA A 69 6.93 12.97 -0.38
N ALA A 70 6.44 12.11 -1.28
CA ALA A 70 6.46 12.36 -2.72
C ALA A 70 5.69 13.65 -3.09
N ALA A 71 4.53 13.93 -2.49
CA ALA A 71 3.82 15.18 -2.75
C ALA A 71 4.72 16.41 -2.49
N GLY A 72 5.49 16.40 -1.39
CA GLY A 72 6.50 17.44 -1.12
C GLY A 72 7.58 17.52 -2.20
N ASP A 73 8.10 16.36 -2.62
CA ASP A 73 9.20 16.28 -3.60
C ASP A 73 8.78 16.74 -5.02
N PHE A 74 7.55 16.48 -5.46
CA PHE A 74 7.10 16.77 -6.83
C PHE A 74 6.44 18.14 -7.01
N VAL A 75 5.65 18.60 -6.03
CA VAL A 75 4.91 19.87 -6.16
C VAL A 75 5.47 20.98 -5.27
N GLY A 76 6.52 20.68 -4.49
CA GLY A 76 7.17 21.62 -3.59
C GLY A 76 6.38 21.85 -2.29
N PRO A 77 7.03 22.43 -1.26
CA PRO A 77 6.47 22.52 0.09
C PRO A 77 5.19 23.35 0.17
N ARG A 78 5.03 24.35 -0.70
CA ARG A 78 3.84 25.21 -0.74
C ARG A 78 2.59 24.48 -1.24
N LEU A 79 2.74 23.59 -2.22
CA LEU A 79 1.61 22.84 -2.81
C LEU A 79 1.50 21.41 -2.25
N ALA A 80 2.45 20.96 -1.44
CA ALA A 80 2.44 19.62 -0.85
C ALA A 80 1.12 19.27 -0.13
N PRO A 81 0.48 20.17 0.66
CA PRO A 81 -0.82 19.86 1.27
C PRO A 81 -1.92 19.63 0.24
N ALA A 82 -1.93 20.41 -0.85
CA ALA A 82 -2.90 20.24 -1.94
C ALA A 82 -2.66 18.93 -2.71
N GLY A 83 -1.39 18.60 -2.98
CA GLY A 83 -1.00 17.33 -3.60
C GLY A 83 -1.40 16.12 -2.75
N LEU A 84 -1.12 16.16 -1.44
CA LEU A 84 -1.53 15.12 -0.50
C LEU A 84 -3.05 15.03 -0.38
N GLY A 85 -3.76 16.16 -0.39
CA GLY A 85 -5.23 16.19 -0.41
C GLY A 85 -5.80 15.48 -1.64
N PHE A 86 -5.22 15.73 -2.81
CA PHE A 86 -5.60 15.05 -4.05
C PHE A 86 -5.34 13.54 -4.00
N ILE A 87 -4.19 13.11 -3.48
CA ILE A 87 -3.89 11.68 -3.27
C ILE A 87 -4.90 11.04 -2.29
N THR A 88 -5.20 11.74 -1.19
CA THR A 88 -6.11 11.26 -0.14
C THR A 88 -7.53 11.07 -0.66
N LEU A 89 -7.98 11.90 -1.62
CA LEU A 89 -9.27 11.71 -2.30
C LEU A 89 -9.38 10.31 -2.93
N PHE A 90 -8.35 9.87 -3.67
CA PHE A 90 -8.35 8.55 -4.30
C PHE A 90 -8.29 7.42 -3.27
N PHE A 91 -7.57 7.60 -2.16
CA PHE A 91 -7.65 6.68 -1.03
C PHE A 91 -9.07 6.60 -0.48
N GLY A 92 -9.74 7.73 -0.28
CA GLY A 92 -11.13 7.78 0.18
C GLY A 92 -12.07 6.99 -0.75
N ILE A 93 -11.94 7.17 -2.06
CA ILE A 93 -12.71 6.39 -3.06
C ILE A 93 -12.43 4.89 -2.91
N GLY A 94 -11.15 4.50 -2.82
CA GLY A 94 -10.76 3.10 -2.65
C GLY A 94 -11.27 2.50 -1.33
N GLN A 95 -11.22 3.25 -0.23
CA GLN A 95 -11.73 2.81 1.07
C GLN A 95 -13.26 2.72 1.10
N ALA A 96 -13.98 3.56 0.34
CA ALA A 96 -15.43 3.49 0.23
C ALA A 96 -15.87 2.28 -0.61
N LEU A 97 -15.20 2.01 -1.74
CA LEU A 97 -15.56 0.93 -2.66
C LEU A 97 -15.04 -0.44 -2.21
N GLY A 98 -13.88 -0.47 -1.52
CA GLY A 98 -13.17 -1.68 -1.15
C GLY A 98 -14.01 -2.70 -0.35
N PRO A 99 -14.65 -2.31 0.76
CA PRO A 99 -15.48 -3.22 1.56
C PRO A 99 -16.68 -3.76 0.78
N ALA A 100 -17.33 -2.93 -0.04
CA ALA A 100 -18.49 -3.35 -0.84
C ALA A 100 -18.10 -4.39 -1.90
N LEU A 101 -17.03 -4.13 -2.66
CA LEU A 101 -16.52 -5.07 -3.66
C LEU A 101 -15.95 -6.34 -3.02
N GLY A 102 -15.19 -6.19 -1.93
CA GLY A 102 -14.61 -7.31 -1.19
C GLY A 102 -15.67 -8.21 -0.57
N GLY A 103 -16.71 -7.63 0.03
CA GLY A 103 -17.85 -8.36 0.58
C GLY A 103 -18.64 -9.09 -0.51
N TYR A 104 -18.99 -8.40 -1.60
CA TYR A 104 -19.67 -9.02 -2.73
C TYR A 104 -18.90 -10.21 -3.31
N LEU A 105 -17.59 -10.07 -3.52
CA LEU A 105 -16.74 -11.17 -3.99
C LEU A 105 -16.68 -12.32 -2.97
N ALA A 106 -16.66 -12.03 -1.68
CA ALA A 106 -16.67 -13.04 -0.63
C ALA A 106 -18.00 -13.82 -0.63
N ASP A 107 -19.12 -13.15 -0.82
CA ASP A 107 -20.46 -13.74 -0.83
C ASP A 107 -20.65 -14.66 -2.06
N VAL A 108 -20.26 -14.19 -3.25
CA VAL A 108 -20.39 -14.97 -4.49
C VAL A 108 -19.47 -16.19 -4.50
N SER A 109 -18.23 -16.04 -4.03
CA SER A 109 -17.26 -17.14 -3.97
C SER A 109 -17.40 -18.02 -2.72
N ARG A 110 -18.24 -17.62 -1.77
CA ARG A 110 -18.36 -18.19 -0.41
C ARG A 110 -17.01 -18.33 0.31
N SER A 111 -16.06 -17.44 0.02
CA SER A 111 -14.71 -17.49 0.57
C SER A 111 -14.00 -16.14 0.49
N PHE A 112 -13.21 -15.80 1.52
CA PHE A 112 -12.33 -14.63 1.47
C PHE A 112 -11.09 -14.83 0.59
N THR A 113 -10.82 -16.03 0.08
CA THR A 113 -9.68 -16.27 -0.82
C THR A 113 -9.73 -15.38 -2.07
N VAL A 114 -10.89 -15.25 -2.72
CA VAL A 114 -11.02 -14.46 -3.95
C VAL A 114 -10.80 -12.95 -3.71
N PRO A 115 -11.46 -12.30 -2.72
CA PRO A 115 -11.18 -10.91 -2.38
C PRO A 115 -9.69 -10.63 -2.11
N PHE A 116 -9.01 -11.50 -1.38
CA PHE A 116 -7.59 -11.32 -1.07
C PHE A 116 -6.67 -11.53 -2.28
N LEU A 117 -7.02 -12.44 -3.20
CA LEU A 117 -6.29 -12.58 -4.48
C LEU A 117 -6.50 -11.35 -5.38
N VAL A 118 -7.70 -10.78 -5.41
CA VAL A 118 -7.97 -9.52 -6.12
C VAL A 118 -7.17 -8.37 -5.50
N ALA A 119 -7.15 -8.25 -4.17
CA ALA A 119 -6.34 -7.27 -3.46
C ALA A 119 -4.83 -7.44 -3.74
N ALA A 120 -4.34 -8.69 -3.82
CA ALA A 120 -2.97 -8.98 -4.23
C ALA A 120 -2.70 -8.50 -5.65
N GLY A 121 -3.59 -8.79 -6.61
CA GLY A 121 -3.48 -8.33 -7.99
C GLY A 121 -3.45 -6.80 -8.12
N ILE A 122 -4.34 -6.10 -7.42
CA ILE A 122 -4.36 -4.63 -7.37
C ILE A 122 -3.07 -4.07 -6.78
N SER A 123 -2.54 -4.72 -5.72
CA SER A 123 -1.27 -4.30 -5.11
C SER A 123 -0.09 -4.49 -6.06
N LEU A 124 -0.03 -5.61 -6.78
CA LEU A 124 1.00 -5.85 -7.79
C LEU A 124 0.89 -4.88 -8.97
N ALA A 125 -0.32 -4.52 -9.38
CA ALA A 125 -0.52 -3.45 -10.36
C ALA A 125 -0.03 -2.09 -9.83
N GLY A 126 -0.27 -1.78 -8.55
CA GLY A 126 0.27 -0.61 -7.87
C GLY A 126 1.80 -0.62 -7.80
N MET A 127 2.42 -1.79 -7.58
CA MET A 127 3.87 -1.96 -7.64
C MET A 127 4.40 -1.59 -9.03
N VAL A 128 3.82 -2.15 -10.08
CA VAL A 128 4.22 -1.87 -11.46
C VAL A 128 4.02 -0.39 -11.80
N ALA A 129 2.87 0.19 -11.45
CA ALA A 129 2.60 1.61 -11.66
C ALA A 129 3.61 2.52 -10.93
N SER A 130 4.02 2.13 -9.72
CA SER A 130 5.01 2.87 -8.92
C SER A 130 6.39 2.90 -9.59
N LEU A 131 6.77 1.87 -10.35
CA LEU A 131 8.02 1.84 -11.11
C LEU A 131 8.05 2.86 -12.26
N PHE A 132 6.89 3.27 -12.76
CA PHE A 132 6.77 4.33 -13.78
C PHE A 132 6.71 5.74 -13.19
N LEU A 133 6.72 5.88 -11.86
CA LEU A 133 6.76 7.18 -11.21
C LEU A 133 8.07 7.90 -11.61
N LYS A 134 7.94 9.02 -12.32
CA LYS A 134 9.07 9.83 -12.79
C LYS A 134 9.91 10.28 -11.61
N LYS A 135 11.22 10.48 -11.76
CA LYS A 135 12.01 11.11 -10.70
C LYS A 135 11.54 12.55 -10.49
N PRO A 136 11.53 13.07 -9.24
CA PRO A 136 11.31 14.49 -9.01
C PRO A 136 12.30 15.28 -9.87
N GLY A 137 11.81 16.20 -10.69
CA GLY A 137 12.69 17.09 -11.44
C GLY A 137 13.49 17.90 -10.44
N THR A 138 14.80 18.02 -10.64
CA THR A 138 15.62 18.97 -9.87
C THR A 138 14.95 20.34 -10.03
N ALA A 139 14.36 20.85 -8.95
CA ALA A 139 13.89 22.22 -8.93
C ALA A 139 15.13 23.09 -9.17
N ALA A 140 15.20 23.69 -10.35
CA ALA A 140 16.19 24.72 -10.69
C ALA A 140 15.85 26.02 -9.96
#